data_AF-X0TQ92-F1
#
_entry.id   AF-X0TQ92-F1
#
_cell.length_a   1.000
_cell.length_b   1.000
_cell.length_c   1.000
_cell.angle_alpha   90.00
_cell.angle_beta   90.00
_cell.angle_gamma   90.00
#
_symmetry.space_group_name_H-M   'P 1'
#
loop_
_entity.id
_entity.type
_entity.pdbx_description
1 polymer ?
#
loop_
_entity_poly.entity_id
_entity_poly.type
_entity_poly.pdbx_seq_one_letter_code
_entity_poly.pdbx_strand_id
1 'polypeptide(L)'
;MYKKNQKFAIFSAIFLLCSLTALTVGTNFHASSDVFQPLSDYDKTLLKTSATFTDIEIDALDTTNTTYSGNWTWAKATGLCTGSGTSSSPYVIANHIFEYSSGSGDCLRIRNSRVHFRIRDCTFRNSDTFDFGLYIYNTTNGEVTDCVAYDNFRGFELVNVNDTELEGNHIYSTITGIYLSNSRFNTISNNNVSANTAQGIYLTTSMTNTISNNIANDN
;
A
#
# COMPACT_ATOMS: atom_id res chain seq x y z
N MET A 1 68.23 -58.71 2.72
CA MET A 1 67.99 -57.80 1.57
C MET A 1 66.49 -57.71 1.31
N TYR A 2 66.07 -56.55 0.80
CA TYR A 2 64.73 -55.92 0.77
C TYR A 2 63.54 -56.68 0.13
N LYS A 3 62.32 -56.15 0.45
CA LYS A 3 60.95 -56.31 -0.14
C LYS A 3 60.09 -57.41 0.50
N LYS A 4 59.12 -57.13 1.40
CA LYS A 4 57.97 -56.19 1.46
C LYS A 4 56.78 -56.60 0.57
N ASN A 5 55.62 -56.67 1.24
CA ASN A 5 54.22 -56.63 0.76
C ASN A 5 53.52 -57.98 0.63
N GLN A 6 52.25 -58.14 1.02
CA GLN A 6 51.32 -57.44 1.92
C GLN A 6 50.22 -58.49 2.13
N LYS A 7 49.85 -58.80 3.38
CA LYS A 7 48.80 -59.78 3.67
C LYS A 7 47.42 -59.15 3.45
N PHE A 8 46.64 -59.76 2.56
CA PHE A 8 45.22 -59.50 2.37
C PHE A 8 44.46 -59.77 3.68
N ALA A 9 43.84 -58.76 4.26
CA ALA A 9 42.85 -58.91 5.32
C ALA A 9 41.46 -58.80 4.69
N ILE A 10 40.70 -59.89 4.76
CA ILE A 10 39.30 -59.98 4.36
C ILE A 10 38.48 -59.33 5.49
N PHE A 11 37.84 -58.20 5.23
CA PHE A 11 36.80 -57.65 6.10
C PHE A 11 35.45 -57.80 5.39
N SER A 12 34.60 -58.67 5.94
CA SER A 12 33.20 -58.82 5.57
C SER A 12 32.47 -57.48 5.73
N ALA A 13 32.03 -56.91 4.60
CA ALA A 13 31.07 -55.81 4.60
C ALA A 13 29.67 -56.35 4.87
N ILE A 14 29.11 -56.02 6.03
CA ILE A 14 27.70 -56.21 6.35
C ILE A 14 26.92 -55.15 5.58
N PHE A 15 26.13 -55.57 4.59
CA PHE A 15 25.16 -54.70 3.92
C PHE A 15 24.00 -54.42 4.89
N LEU A 16 24.02 -53.24 5.51
CA LEU A 16 22.86 -52.71 6.23
C LEU A 16 21.86 -52.20 5.19
N LEU A 17 20.81 -52.99 4.90
CA LEU A 17 19.65 -52.49 4.18
C LEU A 17 18.90 -51.50 5.08
N CYS A 18 19.26 -50.22 5.00
CA CYS A 18 18.36 -49.15 5.43
C CYS A 18 17.25 -49.03 4.39
N SER A 19 16.10 -49.63 4.66
CA SER A 19 14.88 -49.38 3.88
C SER A 19 14.51 -47.91 4.02
N LEU A 20 14.73 -47.15 2.94
CA LEU A 20 14.26 -45.78 2.80
C LEU A 20 12.74 -45.81 2.68
N THR A 21 12.02 -45.74 3.80
CA THR A 21 10.59 -45.42 3.73
C THR A 21 10.50 -43.98 3.27
N ALA A 22 10.19 -43.77 2.00
CA ALA A 22 9.75 -42.47 1.53
C ALA A 22 8.55 -42.08 2.41
N LEU A 23 8.75 -41.11 3.29
CA LEU A 23 7.66 -40.42 3.94
C LEU A 23 6.98 -39.63 2.82
N THR A 24 5.98 -40.21 2.16
CA THR A 24 5.02 -39.43 1.39
C THR A 24 4.36 -38.51 2.40
N VAL A 25 4.89 -37.29 2.54
CA VAL A 25 4.11 -36.18 3.01
C VAL A 25 2.99 -36.08 1.98
N GLY A 26 1.84 -36.64 2.32
CA GLY A 26 0.62 -36.37 1.59
C GLY A 26 0.47 -34.87 1.62
N THR A 27 0.79 -34.22 0.50
CA THR A 27 0.30 -32.87 0.26
C THR A 27 -1.21 -33.04 0.22
N ASN A 28 -1.85 -32.85 1.36
CA ASN A 28 -3.25 -32.44 1.41
C ASN A 28 -3.30 -31.01 0.87
N PHE A 29 -2.91 -30.84 -0.39
CA PHE A 29 -3.55 -29.86 -1.24
C PHE A 29 -4.98 -30.37 -1.40
N HIS A 30 -5.82 -30.04 -0.42
CA HIS A 30 -7.17 -29.67 -0.78
C HIS A 30 -6.99 -28.44 -1.66
N ALA A 31 -6.78 -28.66 -2.97
CA ALA A 31 -7.34 -27.75 -3.92
C ALA A 31 -8.82 -27.77 -3.60
N SER A 32 -9.30 -26.79 -2.82
CA SER A 32 -10.71 -26.51 -2.87
C SER A 32 -10.97 -26.28 -4.34
N SER A 33 -11.72 -27.19 -4.96
CA SER A 33 -12.48 -26.83 -6.13
C SER A 33 -13.55 -25.87 -5.62
N ASP A 34 -13.14 -24.68 -5.20
CA ASP A 34 -14.02 -23.55 -5.11
C ASP A 34 -14.38 -23.29 -6.57
N VAL A 35 -15.39 -24.03 -7.02
CA VAL A 35 -16.15 -23.68 -8.20
C VAL A 35 -16.47 -22.22 -7.96
N PHE A 36 -15.90 -21.35 -8.77
CA PHE A 36 -16.20 -19.92 -8.72
C PHE A 36 -17.70 -19.79 -8.96
N GLN A 37 -18.46 -19.74 -7.87
CA GLN A 37 -19.89 -19.57 -7.90
C GLN A 37 -20.10 -18.08 -8.16
N PRO A 38 -20.93 -17.70 -9.14
CA PRO A 38 -21.35 -16.31 -9.27
C PRO A 38 -21.87 -15.85 -7.91
N LEU A 39 -21.45 -14.66 -7.48
CA LEU A 39 -21.93 -14.06 -6.23
C LEU A 39 -23.47 -14.13 -6.21
N SER A 40 -24.03 -14.47 -5.04
CA SER A 40 -25.47 -14.43 -4.88
C SER A 40 -25.97 -13.00 -5.10
N ASP A 41 -27.23 -12.82 -5.48
CA ASP A 41 -27.76 -11.47 -5.67
C ASP A 41 -27.75 -10.67 -4.34
N TYR A 42 -27.81 -11.34 -3.20
CA TYR A 42 -27.58 -10.74 -1.89
C TYR A 42 -26.12 -10.26 -1.73
N ASP A 43 -25.14 -11.08 -2.09
CA ASP A 43 -23.72 -10.70 -2.04
C ASP A 43 -23.41 -9.56 -3.02
N LYS A 44 -24.05 -9.53 -4.19
CA LYS A 44 -23.96 -8.41 -5.13
C LYS A 44 -24.55 -7.12 -4.56
N THR A 45 -25.57 -7.21 -3.71
CA THR A 45 -26.12 -6.03 -3.01
C THR A 45 -25.24 -5.59 -1.84
N LEU A 46 -24.35 -6.46 -1.35
CA LEU A 46 -23.33 -6.14 -0.35
C LEU A 46 -22.03 -5.62 -0.98
N LEU A 47 -21.82 -5.84 -2.29
CA LEU A 47 -20.74 -5.19 -3.03
C LEU A 47 -20.95 -3.67 -2.99
N LYS A 48 -20.10 -2.98 -2.24
CA LYS A 48 -19.97 -1.53 -2.41
C LYS A 48 -19.30 -1.31 -3.77
N THR A 49 -20.07 -0.89 -4.77
CA THR A 49 -19.48 -0.29 -5.96
C THR A 49 -18.64 0.89 -5.49
N SER A 50 -17.37 0.93 -5.88
CA SER A 50 -16.51 2.05 -5.55
C SER A 50 -17.14 3.35 -6.07
N ALA A 51 -17.42 4.29 -5.17
CA ALA A 51 -17.80 5.63 -5.61
C ALA A 51 -16.59 6.31 -6.24
N THR A 52 -16.81 6.99 -7.36
CA THR A 52 -15.80 7.82 -8.01
C THR A 52 -15.96 9.26 -7.54
N PHE A 53 -14.87 9.86 -7.07
CA PHE A 53 -14.78 11.25 -6.69
C PHE A 53 -13.73 11.96 -7.54
N THR A 54 -13.94 13.26 -7.76
CA THR A 54 -13.04 14.08 -8.55
C THR A 54 -12.69 15.36 -7.81
N ASP A 55 -11.41 15.74 -7.85
CA ASP A 55 -10.89 17.03 -7.38
C ASP A 55 -11.17 17.31 -5.87
N ILE A 56 -11.16 16.27 -5.02
CA ILE A 56 -11.53 16.40 -3.61
C ILE A 56 -10.42 17.03 -2.77
N GLU A 57 -10.78 18.00 -1.93
CA GLU A 57 -9.91 18.54 -0.87
C GLU A 57 -10.54 18.43 0.50
N ILE A 58 -9.79 17.87 1.44
CA ILE A 58 -10.06 17.94 2.87
C ILE A 58 -9.01 18.85 3.51
N ASP A 59 -9.36 20.11 3.76
CA ASP A 59 -8.55 21.02 4.58
C ASP A 59 -9.18 21.12 5.97
N ALA A 60 -8.47 20.61 6.99
CA ALA A 60 -8.99 20.57 8.34
C ALA A 60 -9.23 21.95 8.97
N LEU A 61 -8.64 23.01 8.41
CA LEU A 61 -8.84 24.40 8.84
C LEU A 61 -9.96 25.11 8.07
N ASP A 62 -10.56 24.46 7.06
CA ASP A 62 -11.58 25.09 6.24
C ASP A 62 -12.84 25.41 7.06
N THR A 63 -13.37 26.61 6.83
CA THR A 63 -14.60 27.12 7.42
C THR A 63 -15.71 27.32 6.39
N THR A 64 -15.39 27.12 5.10
CA THR A 64 -16.28 27.33 3.96
C THR A 64 -16.28 26.10 3.06
N ASN A 65 -17.29 25.24 3.22
CA ASN A 65 -17.39 24.04 2.40
C ASN A 65 -17.95 24.36 1.00
N THR A 66 -17.44 23.66 -0.01
CA THR A 66 -17.96 23.64 -1.38
C THR A 66 -18.50 22.24 -1.73
N THR A 67 -18.81 22.01 -3.00
CA THR A 67 -19.21 20.69 -3.50
C THR A 67 -18.08 19.66 -3.43
N TYR A 68 -16.82 20.09 -3.59
CA TYR A 68 -15.65 19.20 -3.69
C TYR A 68 -14.58 19.47 -2.63
N SER A 69 -14.78 20.48 -1.78
CA SER A 69 -13.82 20.83 -0.73
C SER A 69 -14.50 21.14 0.59
N GLY A 70 -13.82 20.87 1.69
CA GLY A 70 -14.25 21.29 3.01
C GLY A 70 -13.39 20.66 4.10
N ASN A 71 -13.83 20.77 5.35
CA ASN A 71 -13.16 20.11 6.46
C ASN A 71 -13.65 18.66 6.68
N TRP A 72 -13.10 17.98 7.67
CA TRP A 72 -13.47 16.60 7.99
C TRP A 72 -14.95 16.39 8.32
N THR A 73 -15.61 17.39 8.93
CA THR A 73 -17.04 17.29 9.23
C THR A 73 -17.86 17.30 7.94
N TRP A 74 -17.45 18.12 6.96
CA TRP A 74 -18.03 18.09 5.62
C TRP A 74 -17.80 16.74 4.93
N ALA A 75 -16.56 16.23 4.92
CA ALA A 75 -16.24 14.94 4.31
C ALA A 75 -17.12 13.81 4.88
N LYS A 76 -17.36 13.82 6.19
CA LYS A 76 -18.27 12.86 6.82
C LYS A 76 -19.73 13.08 6.40
N ALA A 77 -20.19 14.34 6.38
CA ALA A 77 -21.56 14.69 6.04
C ALA A 77 -21.92 14.38 4.58
N THR A 78 -20.94 14.41 3.67
CA THR A 78 -21.11 14.03 2.25
C THR A 78 -21.01 12.52 2.02
N GLY A 79 -20.69 11.74 3.05
CA GLY A 79 -20.51 10.29 2.97
C GLY A 79 -19.15 9.86 2.41
N LEU A 80 -18.21 10.79 2.20
CA LEU A 80 -16.84 10.49 1.75
C LEU A 80 -16.05 9.70 2.81
N CYS A 81 -16.33 9.93 4.09
CA CYS A 81 -15.67 9.22 5.17
C CYS A 81 -16.61 8.86 6.33
N THR A 82 -16.16 7.94 7.16
CA THR A 82 -16.81 7.56 8.43
C THR A 82 -15.92 7.90 9.62
N GLY A 83 -16.34 7.62 10.85
CA GLY A 83 -15.54 7.86 12.07
C GLY A 83 -15.66 9.28 12.64
N SER A 84 -14.74 9.65 13.53
CA SER A 84 -14.78 10.92 14.27
C SER A 84 -13.44 11.64 14.38
N GLY A 85 -12.37 11.09 13.81
CA GLY A 85 -11.03 11.68 13.85
C GLY A 85 -10.26 11.47 15.15
N THR A 86 -10.76 10.63 16.06
CA THR A 86 -10.05 10.26 17.30
C THR A 86 -9.16 9.04 17.05
N SER A 87 -8.15 8.80 17.87
CA SER A 87 -7.29 7.60 17.72
C SER A 87 -8.08 6.29 17.80
N SER A 88 -9.14 6.25 18.61
CA SER A 88 -10.05 5.10 18.74
C SER A 88 -11.12 5.01 17.63
N SER A 89 -11.32 6.08 16.87
CA SER A 89 -12.34 6.19 15.82
C SER A 89 -11.84 7.18 14.77
N PRO A 90 -10.79 6.82 14.00
CA PRO A 90 -10.21 7.69 12.99
C PRO A 90 -11.22 8.01 11.90
N TYR A 91 -11.04 9.11 11.18
CA TYR A 91 -11.78 9.28 9.93
C TYR A 91 -11.37 8.21 8.93
N VAL A 92 -12.30 7.46 8.37
CA VAL A 92 -11.98 6.38 7.41
C VAL A 92 -12.55 6.70 6.04
N ILE A 93 -11.66 6.88 5.06
CA ILE A 93 -11.95 6.96 3.62
C ILE A 93 -11.61 5.59 3.04
N ALA A 94 -12.58 4.89 2.45
CA ALA A 94 -12.31 3.53 1.97
C ALA A 94 -13.13 3.10 0.76
N ASN A 95 -12.53 2.28 -0.10
CA ASN A 95 -13.18 1.69 -1.29
C ASN A 95 -13.67 2.75 -2.29
N HIS A 96 -12.89 3.80 -2.50
CA HIS A 96 -13.19 4.88 -3.43
C HIS A 96 -12.18 4.96 -4.56
N ILE A 97 -12.65 5.42 -5.72
CA ILE A 97 -11.79 5.82 -6.83
C ILE A 97 -11.71 7.34 -6.80
N PHE A 98 -10.51 7.89 -6.85
CA PHE A 98 -10.25 9.30 -7.02
C PHE A 98 -9.55 9.52 -8.35
N GLU A 99 -10.07 10.42 -9.17
CA GLU A 99 -9.47 10.80 -10.45
C GLU A 99 -9.65 12.30 -10.73
N TYR A 100 -8.81 12.87 -11.57
CA TYR A 100 -8.97 14.27 -11.97
C TYR A 100 -10.07 14.42 -13.03
N SER A 101 -10.77 15.56 -12.99
CA SER A 101 -11.76 15.91 -14.02
C SER A 101 -11.44 17.21 -14.75
N SER A 102 -11.16 18.28 -14.01
CA SER A 102 -10.89 19.63 -14.55
C SER A 102 -10.49 20.65 -13.48
N GLY A 103 -10.38 20.23 -12.21
CA GLY A 103 -10.23 21.12 -11.06
C GLY A 103 -8.76 21.37 -10.70
N SER A 104 -8.38 21.00 -9.48
CA SER A 104 -7.06 21.31 -8.92
C SER A 104 -5.89 20.59 -9.57
N GLY A 105 -6.18 19.53 -10.35
CA GLY A 105 -5.19 18.61 -10.88
C GLY A 105 -4.98 17.36 -10.01
N ASP A 106 -4.97 17.49 -8.67
CA ASP A 106 -4.85 16.35 -7.75
C ASP A 106 -6.14 15.51 -7.62
N CYS A 107 -6.00 14.19 -7.41
CA CYS A 107 -7.16 13.32 -7.20
C CYS A 107 -7.76 13.50 -5.79
N LEU A 108 -6.91 13.44 -4.74
CA LEU A 108 -7.31 13.71 -3.34
C LEU A 108 -6.24 14.55 -2.62
N ARG A 109 -6.66 15.64 -2.00
CA ARG A 109 -5.86 16.49 -1.11
C ARG A 109 -6.29 16.36 0.34
N ILE A 110 -5.33 16.16 1.25
CA ILE A 110 -5.53 16.29 2.71
C ILE A 110 -4.55 17.32 3.25
N ARG A 111 -5.08 18.36 3.90
CA ARG A 111 -4.29 19.53 4.33
C ARG A 111 -4.56 19.89 5.78
N ASN A 112 -3.50 20.38 6.43
CA ASN A 112 -3.56 21.01 7.75
C ASN A 112 -4.18 20.14 8.87
N SER A 113 -4.14 18.82 8.73
CA SER A 113 -4.85 17.91 9.63
C SER A 113 -4.01 17.49 10.83
N ARG A 114 -4.62 17.44 12.01
CA ARG A 114 -4.03 16.87 13.24
C ARG A 114 -4.83 15.70 13.82
N VAL A 115 -5.97 15.40 13.22
CA VAL A 115 -6.85 14.31 13.63
C VAL A 115 -6.34 12.98 13.08
N HIS A 116 -6.79 11.86 13.66
CA HIS A 116 -6.46 10.54 13.13
C HIS A 116 -7.32 10.23 11.91
N PHE A 117 -6.71 9.78 10.82
CA PHE A 117 -7.43 9.33 9.63
C PHE A 117 -6.77 8.11 8.99
N ARG A 118 -7.58 7.31 8.31
CA ARG A 118 -7.16 6.15 7.53
C ARG A 118 -7.75 6.23 6.12
N ILE A 119 -6.89 6.14 5.12
CA ILE A 119 -7.25 5.91 3.71
C ILE A 119 -6.93 4.45 3.43
N ARG A 120 -7.91 3.66 2.98
CA ARG A 120 -7.68 2.25 2.66
C ARG A 120 -8.44 1.74 1.47
N ASP A 121 -7.89 0.78 0.74
CA ASP A 121 -8.56 0.14 -0.39
C ASP A 121 -9.04 1.15 -1.45
N CYS A 122 -8.32 2.27 -1.60
CA CYS A 122 -8.66 3.34 -2.54
C CYS A 122 -7.79 3.26 -3.79
N THR A 123 -8.30 3.76 -4.91
CA THR A 123 -7.56 3.90 -6.17
C THR A 123 -7.42 5.37 -6.52
N PHE A 124 -6.21 5.80 -6.87
CA PHE A 124 -5.88 7.17 -7.29
C PHE A 124 -5.30 7.15 -8.71
N ARG A 125 -5.97 7.78 -9.68
CA ARG A 125 -5.55 7.66 -11.08
C ARG A 125 -5.86 8.87 -11.94
N ASN A 126 -5.13 8.96 -13.05
CA ASN A 126 -5.37 9.95 -14.09
C ASN A 126 -5.33 11.39 -13.56
N SER A 127 -4.37 11.73 -12.68
CA SER A 127 -4.13 13.13 -12.30
C SER A 127 -3.77 13.98 -13.53
N ASP A 128 -3.86 15.31 -13.41
CA ASP A 128 -3.36 16.20 -14.47
C ASP A 128 -1.81 16.23 -14.50
N THR A 129 -1.27 16.96 -15.48
CA THR A 129 0.09 16.87 -16.03
C THR A 129 1.21 17.15 -15.02
N PHE A 130 0.90 17.69 -13.83
CA PHE A 130 1.89 17.93 -12.78
C PHE A 130 1.37 17.61 -11.38
N ASP A 131 0.31 16.80 -11.30
CA ASP A 131 -0.46 16.65 -10.10
C ASP A 131 -0.41 15.23 -9.53
N PHE A 132 -1.07 15.06 -8.38
CA PHE A 132 -0.79 13.95 -7.48
C PHE A 132 -2.00 13.03 -7.38
N GLY A 133 -1.74 11.73 -7.28
CA GLY A 133 -2.77 10.77 -6.90
C GLY A 133 -3.28 11.09 -5.49
N LEU A 134 -2.38 11.17 -4.53
CA LEU A 134 -2.67 11.62 -3.17
C LEU A 134 -1.68 12.68 -2.74
N TYR A 135 -2.18 13.84 -2.31
CA TYR A 135 -1.37 14.90 -1.74
C TYR A 135 -1.73 15.16 -0.29
N ILE A 136 -0.76 14.95 0.60
CA ILE A 136 -0.89 15.21 2.03
C ILE A 136 0.07 16.34 2.41
N TYR A 137 -0.49 17.44 2.92
CA TYR A 137 0.26 18.64 3.27
C TYR A 137 0.04 19.05 4.72
N ASN A 138 1.14 19.37 5.43
CA ASN A 138 1.11 19.92 6.79
C ASN A 138 0.18 19.10 7.70
N THR A 139 0.44 17.80 7.84
CA THR A 139 -0.51 16.84 8.44
C THR A 139 0.22 15.84 9.35
N THR A 140 -0.50 15.26 10.30
CA THR A 140 -0.01 14.14 11.15
C THR A 140 -1.12 13.13 11.40
N ASN A 141 -0.78 11.98 12.01
CA ASN A 141 -1.71 10.93 12.42
C ASN A 141 -2.49 10.30 11.25
N GLY A 142 -1.85 10.19 10.08
CA GLY A 142 -2.43 9.55 8.90
C GLY A 142 -2.01 8.10 8.77
N GLU A 143 -2.89 7.28 8.21
CA GLU A 143 -2.60 5.91 7.78
C GLU A 143 -3.09 5.73 6.34
N VAL A 144 -2.24 5.25 5.44
CA VAL A 144 -2.56 4.99 4.03
C VAL A 144 -2.20 3.54 3.74
N THR A 145 -3.22 2.68 3.61
CA THR A 145 -3.04 1.24 3.54
C THR A 145 -3.72 0.62 2.32
N ASP A 146 -3.10 -0.36 1.68
CA ASP A 146 -3.72 -1.16 0.60
C ASP A 146 -4.34 -0.31 -0.52
N CYS A 147 -3.76 0.86 -0.80
CA CYS A 147 -4.21 1.74 -1.88
C CYS A 147 -3.41 1.48 -3.16
N VAL A 148 -4.02 1.82 -4.29
CA VAL A 148 -3.41 1.73 -5.62
C VAL A 148 -3.29 3.12 -6.22
N ALA A 149 -2.14 3.47 -6.78
CA ALA A 149 -1.97 4.72 -7.54
C ALA A 149 -1.24 4.50 -8.85
N TYR A 150 -1.81 5.01 -9.95
CA TYR A 150 -1.22 4.88 -11.28
C TYR A 150 -1.65 5.96 -12.26
N ASP A 151 -0.87 6.20 -13.31
CA ASP A 151 -1.10 7.24 -14.31
C ASP A 151 -1.25 8.63 -13.67
N ASN A 152 -0.33 8.97 -12.76
CA ASN A 152 -0.24 10.26 -12.08
C ASN A 152 1.18 10.86 -12.24
N PHE A 153 1.35 12.18 -12.11
CA PHE A 153 2.71 12.75 -12.13
C PHE A 153 3.50 12.25 -10.90
N ARG A 154 2.91 12.35 -9.70
CA ARG A 154 3.37 11.58 -8.53
C ARG A 154 2.26 10.71 -8.00
N GLY A 155 2.59 9.50 -7.59
CA GLY A 155 1.64 8.60 -6.93
C GLY A 155 1.15 9.25 -5.64
N PHE A 156 2.01 9.26 -4.61
CA PHE A 156 1.75 9.88 -3.32
C PHE A 156 2.80 10.95 -3.01
N GLU A 157 2.35 12.16 -2.67
CA GLU A 157 3.20 13.25 -2.21
C GLU A 157 2.85 13.66 -0.77
N LEU A 158 3.87 13.64 0.09
CA LEU A 158 3.77 13.99 1.51
C LEU A 158 4.73 15.15 1.81
N VAL A 159 4.19 16.32 2.13
CA VAL A 159 4.97 17.54 2.41
C VAL A 159 4.65 18.08 3.80
N ASN A 160 5.69 18.25 4.64
CA ASN A 160 5.53 18.61 6.05
C ASN A 160 4.61 17.62 6.80
N VAL A 161 4.78 16.32 6.57
CA VAL A 161 3.98 15.25 7.16
C VAL A 161 4.77 14.52 8.24
N ASN A 162 4.15 14.28 9.40
CA ASN A 162 4.80 13.54 10.48
C ASN A 162 3.91 12.47 11.08
N ASP A 163 4.50 11.46 11.71
CA ASP A 163 3.77 10.41 12.45
C ASP A 163 2.66 9.78 11.58
N THR A 164 3.02 9.42 10.35
CA THR A 164 2.11 8.84 9.34
C THR A 164 2.65 7.52 8.83
N GLU A 165 1.76 6.58 8.53
CA GLU A 165 2.08 5.25 8.04
C GLU A 165 1.58 5.03 6.61
N LEU A 166 2.46 4.55 5.73
CA LEU A 166 2.17 4.08 4.38
C LEU A 166 2.51 2.59 4.32
N GLU A 167 1.50 1.73 4.27
CA GLU A 167 1.67 0.28 4.27
C GLU A 167 0.94 -0.42 3.12
N GLY A 168 1.57 -1.41 2.48
CA GLY A 168 0.85 -2.30 1.55
C GLY A 168 0.36 -1.65 0.26
N ASN A 169 0.81 -0.43 -0.06
CA ASN A 169 0.33 0.30 -1.23
C ASN A 169 1.02 -0.18 -2.51
N HIS A 170 0.30 -0.13 -3.64
CA HIS A 170 0.81 -0.46 -4.96
C HIS A 170 0.81 0.76 -5.89
N ILE A 171 1.99 1.22 -6.27
CA ILE A 171 2.17 2.48 -7.00
C ILE A 171 3.08 2.24 -8.21
N TYR A 172 2.55 2.49 -9.41
CA TYR A 172 3.19 2.19 -10.68
C TYR A 172 2.74 3.15 -11.79
N SER A 173 3.45 3.23 -12.92
CA SER A 173 3.09 4.14 -14.03
C SER A 173 2.97 5.60 -13.57
N THR A 174 3.87 6.04 -12.69
CA THR A 174 4.01 7.45 -12.28
C THR A 174 5.42 7.97 -12.55
N ILE A 175 5.67 9.28 -12.47
CA ILE A 175 7.06 9.78 -12.54
C ILE A 175 7.81 9.43 -11.24
N THR A 176 7.24 9.81 -10.11
CA THR A 176 7.72 9.43 -8.78
C THR A 176 6.62 8.72 -8.01
N GLY A 177 6.89 7.51 -7.51
CA GLY A 177 5.90 6.72 -6.80
C GLY A 177 5.50 7.34 -5.45
N ILE A 178 6.42 7.37 -4.49
CA ILE A 178 6.24 8.02 -3.18
C ILE A 178 7.28 9.12 -3.01
N TYR A 179 6.83 10.34 -2.78
CA TYR A 179 7.67 11.51 -2.55
C TYR A 179 7.40 12.10 -1.16
N LEU A 180 8.45 12.22 -0.35
CA LEU A 180 8.40 12.84 0.99
C LEU A 180 9.32 14.06 1.07
N SER A 181 8.81 15.18 1.57
CA SER A 181 9.56 16.42 1.78
C SER A 181 9.32 17.00 3.17
N ASN A 182 10.40 17.47 3.83
CA ASN A 182 10.34 18.09 5.16
C ASN A 182 9.54 17.28 6.21
N SER A 183 9.64 15.95 6.14
CA SER A 183 8.76 15.02 6.87
C SER A 183 9.54 14.16 7.87
N ARG A 184 8.94 13.82 9.01
CA ARG A 184 9.63 13.07 10.09
C ARG A 184 8.76 12.00 10.74
N PHE A 185 9.38 10.97 11.31
CA PHE A 185 8.69 9.93 12.08
C PHE A 185 7.62 9.18 11.30
N ASN A 186 7.79 9.06 9.98
CA ASN A 186 6.88 8.28 9.15
C ASN A 186 7.40 6.85 8.95
N THR A 187 6.48 5.92 8.78
CA THR A 187 6.77 4.53 8.42
C THR A 187 6.29 4.27 7.00
N ILE A 188 7.19 3.83 6.12
CA ILE A 188 6.88 3.40 4.76
C ILE A 188 7.28 1.94 4.67
N SER A 189 6.31 1.03 4.68
CA SER A 189 6.59 -0.40 4.72
C SER A 189 5.72 -1.27 3.83
N ASN A 190 6.26 -2.39 3.37
CA ASN A 190 5.51 -3.39 2.59
C ASN A 190 4.85 -2.85 1.31
N ASN A 191 5.34 -1.73 0.75
CA ASN A 191 4.78 -1.13 -0.46
C ASN A 191 5.46 -1.71 -1.71
N ASN A 192 4.71 -1.84 -2.80
CA ASN A 192 5.24 -2.14 -4.13
C ASN A 192 5.18 -0.88 -5.01
N VAL A 193 6.33 -0.22 -5.15
CA VAL A 193 6.53 1.08 -5.80
C VAL A 193 7.44 0.91 -7.03
N SER A 194 7.00 0.05 -7.96
CA SER A 194 7.78 -0.40 -9.13
C SER A 194 7.21 0.16 -10.43
N ALA A 195 7.99 0.11 -11.51
CA ALA A 195 7.55 0.57 -12.85
C ALA A 195 7.12 2.05 -12.89
N ASN A 196 7.82 2.91 -12.14
CA ASN A 196 7.73 4.36 -12.29
C ASN A 196 8.82 4.84 -13.26
N THR A 197 8.79 6.10 -13.72
CA THR A 197 9.72 6.55 -14.77
C THR A 197 10.96 7.28 -14.24
N ALA A 198 11.03 7.58 -12.95
CA ALA A 198 12.19 8.26 -12.35
C ALA A 198 12.60 7.73 -10.98
N GLN A 199 11.72 7.76 -9.97
CA GLN A 199 12.03 7.25 -8.63
C GLN A 199 10.85 6.44 -8.07
N GLY A 200 11.15 5.31 -7.45
CA GLY A 200 10.16 4.59 -6.65
C GLY A 200 9.81 5.38 -5.39
N ILE A 201 10.75 5.44 -4.43
CA ILE A 201 10.59 6.16 -3.16
C ILE A 201 11.68 7.22 -3.04
N TYR A 202 11.30 8.48 -2.86
CA TYR A 202 12.23 9.61 -2.76
C TYR A 202 11.94 10.50 -1.54
N LEU A 203 12.97 10.78 -0.74
CA LEU A 203 12.90 11.62 0.45
C LEU A 203 13.85 12.81 0.33
N THR A 204 13.36 14.02 0.59
CA THR A 204 14.17 15.24 0.68
C THR A 204 13.95 15.97 2.01
N THR A 205 15.03 16.46 2.61
CA THR A 205 15.01 17.20 3.90
C THR A 205 14.16 16.52 4.99
N SER A 206 14.11 15.19 4.97
CA SER A 206 13.24 14.38 5.82
C SER A 206 14.09 13.53 6.76
N MET A 207 13.70 13.41 8.03
CA MET A 207 14.53 12.83 9.09
C MET A 207 13.77 11.82 9.92
N THR A 208 14.46 10.80 10.45
CA THR A 208 13.87 9.83 11.40
C THR A 208 12.65 9.11 10.82
N ASN A 209 12.72 8.69 9.55
CA ASN A 209 11.68 7.87 8.92
C ASN A 209 12.15 6.41 8.84
N THR A 210 11.22 5.47 8.95
CA THR A 210 11.47 4.04 8.79
C THR A 210 11.02 3.60 7.40
N ILE A 211 11.95 3.07 6.59
CA ILE A 211 11.66 2.53 5.26
C ILE A 211 12.08 1.06 5.27
N SER A 212 11.12 0.14 5.18
CA SER A 212 11.40 -1.29 5.33
C SER A 212 10.51 -2.16 4.44
N ASN A 213 11.04 -3.28 3.93
CA ASN A 213 10.27 -4.27 3.16
C ASN A 213 9.52 -3.72 1.93
N ASN A 214 10.00 -2.63 1.33
CA ASN A 214 9.41 -2.11 0.09
C ASN A 214 10.09 -2.73 -1.13
N ILE A 215 9.31 -2.93 -2.20
CA ILE A 215 9.79 -3.33 -3.53
C ILE A 215 9.76 -2.07 -4.40
N ALA A 216 10.89 -1.69 -5.00
CA ALA A 216 11.01 -0.49 -5.84
C ALA A 216 11.87 -0.78 -7.08
N ASN A 217 11.40 -1.68 -7.93
CA ASN A 217 12.13 -2.15 -9.11
C ASN A 217 11.69 -1.39 -10.38
N ASP A 218 12.55 -1.38 -11.40
CA ASP A 218 12.23 -0.86 -12.73
C ASP A 218 11.71 0.59 -12.72
N ASN A 219 12.39 1.47 -11.95
CA ASN A 219 12.06 2.89 -11.79
C ASN A 219 13.03 3.83 -12.50
#